data_AF-A0A0A8L236-F1
#
_entry.id   AF-A0A0A8L236-F1
#
_cell.length_a   1.000
_cell.length_b   1.000
_cell.length_c   1.000
_cell.angle_alpha   90.00
_cell.angle_beta   90.00
_cell.angle_gamma   90.00
#
_symmetry.space_group_name_H-M   'P 1'
#
loop_
_entity.id
_entity.type
_entity.pdbx_description
1 polymer ?
#
loop_
_entity_poly.entity_id
_entity_poly.type
_entity_poly.pdbx_seq_one_letter_code
_entity_poly.pdbx_strand_id
1 'polypeptide(L)'
;MKSQITYNVILVAKYTNALVSKDYSPLKLDVDSWEQTVDAAAGAPVSVSEILTFLQKSPLPTILVDNTSNEEIANFYIKFIESGISIATPNKKAFSSNLELWNKIFSGKPSNGLVYHEATVGAGLPIIGTLRDLIQTGDKVVKIEGIFSGTLSYIFNEFSTPAANDISFSKVVKVAKKLGYTEPDPRDDLNGLDVARKVTILARIAGFKVESPSSFPVQSLIPSALEGVKSADEFMQKLPEYDDELKQLKEEAAKENKVLRFVGKVDFPSNVVSVGIEKYDYSHPFASLKGSDNVISIQTERYTNPLVIQGAGAGSEVTAAGVLADVIKIAERL
;
A
#
# COMPACT_ATOMS: atom_id res chain seq x y z
N MET A 1 -13.74 -5.50 -23.34
CA MET A 1 -14.45 -6.78 -23.58
C MET A 1 -14.74 -7.39 -22.21
N LYS A 2 -15.94 -7.93 -21.96
CA LYS A 2 -16.19 -8.66 -20.70
C LYS A 2 -15.48 -10.01 -20.77
N SER A 3 -14.74 -10.38 -19.72
CA SER A 3 -14.05 -11.67 -19.64
C SER A 3 -15.07 -12.82 -19.77
N GLN A 4 -14.71 -13.89 -20.49
CA GLN A 4 -15.51 -15.12 -20.60
C GLN A 4 -15.22 -16.10 -19.45
N ILE A 5 -14.36 -15.73 -18.50
CA ILE A 5 -13.95 -16.56 -17.37
C ILE A 5 -15.03 -16.53 -16.29
N THR A 6 -15.40 -17.70 -15.80
CA THR A 6 -16.31 -17.86 -14.65
C THR A 6 -15.49 -17.90 -13.36
N TYR A 7 -15.85 -17.05 -12.39
CA TYR A 7 -15.21 -16.98 -11.08
C TYR A 7 -16.14 -17.57 -10.02
N ASN A 8 -15.74 -18.68 -9.41
CA ASN A 8 -16.49 -19.33 -8.34
C ASN A 8 -15.93 -18.92 -6.98
N VAL A 9 -16.69 -18.15 -6.20
CA VAL A 9 -16.34 -17.93 -4.79
C VAL A 9 -16.64 -19.21 -4.03
N ILE A 10 -15.60 -19.96 -3.65
CA ILE A 10 -15.71 -21.28 -2.99
C ILE A 10 -15.40 -21.24 -1.50
N LEU A 11 -14.83 -20.14 -1.02
CA LEU A 11 -14.47 -19.93 0.39
C LEU A 11 -14.51 -18.44 0.71
N VAL A 12 -15.14 -18.10 1.84
CA VAL A 12 -15.04 -16.78 2.48
C VAL A 12 -14.70 -17.02 3.94
N ALA A 13 -13.56 -16.50 4.41
CA ALA A 13 -13.09 -16.65 5.78
C ALA A 13 -12.97 -15.27 6.45
N LYS A 14 -13.60 -15.14 7.61
CA LYS A 14 -13.44 -14.04 8.57
C LYS A 14 -12.66 -14.55 9.79
N TYR A 15 -12.28 -13.65 10.69
CA TYR A 15 -11.60 -14.02 11.93
C TYR A 15 -12.44 -14.95 12.82
N THR A 16 -13.76 -14.79 12.80
CA THR A 16 -14.70 -15.47 13.70
C THR A 16 -15.33 -16.73 13.12
N ASN A 17 -15.32 -16.88 11.80
CA ASN A 17 -16.11 -17.88 11.10
C ASN A 17 -15.67 -17.98 9.63
N ALA A 18 -16.06 -19.07 8.97
CA ALA A 18 -15.87 -19.23 7.54
C ALA A 18 -17.02 -19.98 6.88
N LEU A 19 -17.28 -19.64 5.63
CA LEU A 19 -18.18 -20.35 4.75
C LEU A 19 -17.35 -21.05 3.66
N VAL A 20 -17.42 -22.38 3.62
CA VAL A 20 -16.57 -23.22 2.76
C VAL A 20 -17.45 -24.15 1.91
N SER A 21 -17.26 -24.10 0.60
CA SER A 21 -17.92 -24.98 -0.36
C SER A 21 -17.18 -26.32 -0.47
N LYS A 22 -17.65 -27.35 0.24
CA LYS A 22 -16.96 -28.66 0.31
C LYS A 22 -16.87 -29.40 -1.03
N ASP A 23 -17.77 -29.08 -1.97
CA ASP A 23 -17.81 -29.66 -3.31
C ASP A 23 -17.25 -28.71 -4.39
N TYR A 24 -16.68 -27.56 -3.99
CA TYR A 24 -16.15 -26.51 -4.87
C TYR A 24 -17.19 -25.86 -5.79
N SER A 25 -18.48 -26.05 -5.54
CA SER A 25 -19.54 -25.29 -6.20
C SER A 25 -19.53 -23.83 -5.73
N PRO A 26 -20.02 -22.86 -6.54
CA PRO A 26 -20.11 -21.47 -6.12
C PRO A 26 -20.96 -21.32 -4.86
N LEU A 27 -20.44 -20.62 -3.86
CA LEU A 27 -21.23 -20.20 -2.70
C LEU A 27 -22.39 -19.31 -3.17
N LYS A 28 -23.58 -19.55 -2.63
CA LYS A 28 -24.76 -18.73 -2.89
C LYS A 28 -24.67 -17.44 -2.07
N LEU A 29 -23.98 -16.45 -2.64
CA LEU A 29 -23.78 -15.14 -2.03
C LEU A 29 -24.55 -14.11 -2.83
N ASP A 30 -25.40 -13.35 -2.15
CA ASP A 30 -26.05 -12.17 -2.69
C ASP A 30 -25.17 -10.94 -2.41
N VAL A 31 -25.02 -10.06 -3.40
CA VAL A 31 -24.06 -8.93 -3.32
C VAL A 31 -24.36 -7.99 -2.15
N ASP A 32 -25.63 -7.81 -1.81
CA ASP A 32 -26.06 -6.88 -0.77
C ASP A 32 -26.11 -7.53 0.63
N SER A 33 -25.99 -8.86 0.71
CA SER A 33 -26.22 -9.61 1.96
C SER A 33 -25.27 -10.80 2.20
N TRP A 34 -24.17 -10.90 1.44
CA TRP A 34 -23.20 -11.98 1.58
C TRP A 34 -22.62 -12.06 2.99
N GLU A 35 -22.40 -10.93 3.67
CA GLU A 35 -21.88 -10.90 5.03
C GLU A 35 -22.81 -11.62 6.01
N GLN A 36 -24.11 -11.36 5.93
CA GLN A 36 -25.11 -12.02 6.76
C GLN A 36 -25.15 -13.52 6.49
N THR A 37 -24.97 -13.92 5.23
CA THR A 37 -24.88 -15.34 4.84
C THR A 37 -23.68 -16.02 5.48
N VAL A 38 -22.52 -15.35 5.49
CA VAL A 38 -21.30 -15.86 6.14
C VAL A 38 -21.46 -15.89 7.65
N ASP A 39 -22.02 -14.85 8.26
CA ASP A 39 -22.20 -14.71 9.71
C ASP A 39 -23.26 -15.67 10.28
N ALA A 40 -24.29 -15.99 9.51
CA ALA A 40 -25.27 -17.02 9.85
C ALA A 40 -24.73 -18.44 9.71
N ALA A 41 -23.64 -18.64 8.95
CA ALA A 41 -23.02 -19.96 8.84
C ALA A 41 -22.36 -20.30 10.18
N ALA A 42 -22.78 -21.41 10.79
CA ALA A 42 -22.20 -21.95 12.04
C ALA A 42 -20.78 -22.52 11.87
N GLY A 43 -20.02 -22.04 10.88
CA GLY A 43 -18.67 -22.49 10.59
C GLY A 43 -17.67 -21.91 11.58
N ALA A 44 -16.86 -22.76 12.20
CA ALA A 44 -15.73 -22.32 13.01
C ALA A 44 -14.72 -21.52 12.15
N PRO A 45 -13.89 -20.65 12.75
CA PRO A 45 -12.73 -20.09 12.08
C PRO A 45 -11.90 -21.21 11.44
N VAL A 46 -11.43 -21.00 10.22
CA VAL A 46 -10.50 -21.91 9.54
C VAL A 46 -9.08 -21.38 9.66
N SER A 47 -8.15 -22.25 10.02
CA SER A 47 -6.74 -21.91 10.04
C SER A 47 -6.18 -21.75 8.63
N VAL A 48 -5.07 -21.02 8.49
CA VAL A 48 -4.39 -20.84 7.20
C VAL A 48 -3.95 -22.17 6.58
N SER A 49 -3.59 -23.14 7.43
CA SER A 49 -3.21 -24.51 7.00
C SER A 49 -4.40 -25.29 6.45
N GLU A 50 -5.59 -25.11 7.02
CA GLU A 50 -6.83 -25.73 6.51
C GLU A 50 -7.25 -25.09 5.18
N ILE A 51 -7.12 -23.77 5.04
CA ILE A 51 -7.35 -23.07 3.76
C ILE A 51 -6.43 -23.65 2.67
N LEU A 52 -5.13 -23.78 2.96
CA LEU A 52 -4.17 -24.39 2.02
C LEU A 52 -4.58 -25.80 1.61
N THR A 53 -4.90 -26.65 2.58
CA THR A 53 -5.29 -28.05 2.35
C THR A 53 -6.57 -28.16 1.52
N PHE A 54 -7.51 -27.25 1.73
CA PHE A 54 -8.75 -27.15 0.96
C PHE A 54 -8.45 -26.73 -0.49
N LEU A 55 -7.72 -25.64 -0.70
CA LEU A 55 -7.42 -25.12 -2.05
C LEU A 55 -6.60 -26.10 -2.90
N GLN A 56 -5.69 -26.87 -2.29
CA GLN A 56 -4.91 -27.93 -2.96
C GLN A 56 -5.78 -29.04 -3.57
N LYS A 57 -6.98 -29.26 -3.05
CA LYS A 57 -7.91 -30.32 -3.50
C LYS A 57 -8.93 -29.82 -4.52
N SER A 58 -8.87 -28.54 -4.91
CA SER A 58 -9.77 -27.97 -5.91
C SER A 58 -9.58 -28.67 -7.27
N PRO A 59 -10.68 -28.99 -7.99
CA PRO A 59 -10.60 -29.54 -9.34
C PRO A 59 -10.27 -28.47 -10.41
N LEU A 60 -10.29 -27.19 -10.04
CA LEU A 60 -9.99 -26.05 -10.91
C LEU A 60 -8.82 -25.22 -10.34
N PRO A 61 -8.14 -24.42 -11.17
CA PRO A 61 -7.14 -23.46 -10.69
C PRO A 61 -7.70 -22.54 -9.60
N THR A 62 -6.92 -22.27 -8.56
CA THR A 62 -7.35 -21.46 -7.41
C THR A 62 -6.55 -20.17 -7.29
N ILE A 63 -7.26 -19.12 -6.85
CA ILE A 63 -6.70 -17.80 -6.54
C ILE A 63 -7.07 -17.48 -5.10
N LEU A 64 -6.08 -17.36 -4.23
CA LEU A 64 -6.23 -16.81 -2.89
C LEU A 64 -6.34 -15.29 -3.00
N VAL A 65 -7.46 -14.74 -2.51
CA VAL A 65 -7.65 -13.30 -2.38
C VAL A 65 -7.52 -12.91 -0.90
N ASP A 66 -6.29 -12.60 -0.47
CA ASP A 66 -6.01 -12.19 0.92
C ASP A 66 -6.30 -10.70 1.09
N ASN A 67 -7.52 -10.33 1.49
CA ASN A 67 -7.91 -8.94 1.76
C ASN A 67 -7.64 -8.51 3.22
N THR A 68 -6.60 -9.04 3.85
CA THR A 68 -6.23 -8.72 5.24
C THR A 68 -4.92 -7.93 5.32
N SER A 69 -4.53 -7.57 6.53
CA SER A 69 -3.17 -7.12 6.87
C SER A 69 -2.45 -8.14 7.77
N ASN A 70 -2.88 -9.40 7.72
CA ASN A 70 -2.45 -10.48 8.61
C ASN A 70 -1.06 -11.00 8.20
N GLU A 71 -0.15 -11.06 9.17
CA GLU A 71 1.23 -11.49 8.96
C GLU A 71 1.40 -13.01 8.92
N GLU A 72 0.55 -13.76 9.62
CA GLU A 72 0.52 -15.22 9.55
C GLU A 72 0.16 -15.70 8.14
N ILE A 73 -0.87 -15.10 7.53
CA ILE A 73 -1.27 -15.44 6.15
C ILE A 73 -0.12 -15.10 5.18
N ALA A 74 0.48 -13.91 5.31
CA ALA A 74 1.63 -13.49 4.51
C ALA A 74 2.81 -14.48 4.59
N ASN A 75 3.10 -15.03 5.77
CA ASN A 75 4.16 -16.02 5.96
C ASN A 75 3.83 -17.38 5.31
N PHE A 76 2.55 -17.67 5.04
CA PHE A 76 2.12 -18.87 4.32
C PHE A 76 2.15 -18.73 2.80
N TYR A 77 2.37 -17.52 2.25
CA TYR A 77 2.33 -17.30 0.79
C TYR A 77 3.21 -18.27 0.01
N ILE A 78 4.42 -18.56 0.49
CA ILE A 78 5.31 -19.53 -0.17
C ILE A 78 4.66 -20.90 -0.31
N LYS A 79 3.95 -21.39 0.72
CA LYS A 79 3.28 -22.70 0.66
C LYS A 79 2.12 -22.70 -0.34
N PHE A 80 1.36 -21.61 -0.43
CA PHE A 80 0.32 -21.46 -1.44
C PHE A 80 0.93 -21.47 -2.85
N ILE A 81 1.93 -20.62 -3.07
CA ILE A 81 2.62 -20.46 -4.36
C ILE A 81 3.22 -21.78 -4.83
N GLU A 82 3.96 -22.49 -3.96
CA GLU A 82 4.57 -23.77 -4.29
C GLU A 82 3.56 -24.91 -4.50
N SER A 83 2.30 -24.70 -4.08
CA SER A 83 1.18 -25.62 -4.35
C SER A 83 0.40 -25.25 -5.63
N GLY A 84 0.91 -24.32 -6.44
CA GLY A 84 0.23 -23.85 -7.66
C GLY A 84 -0.93 -22.88 -7.42
N ILE A 85 -1.13 -22.43 -6.17
CA ILE A 85 -2.22 -21.52 -5.80
C ILE A 85 -1.76 -20.09 -6.01
N SER A 86 -2.47 -19.36 -6.88
CA SER A 86 -2.14 -17.96 -7.17
C SER A 86 -2.64 -17.02 -6.07
N ILE A 87 -2.08 -15.81 -5.97
CA ILE A 87 -2.41 -14.82 -4.93
C ILE A 87 -2.67 -13.46 -5.57
N ALA A 88 -3.79 -12.84 -5.21
CA ALA A 88 -4.08 -11.42 -5.45
C ALA A 88 -4.37 -10.75 -4.10
N THR A 89 -3.70 -9.64 -3.77
CA THR A 89 -3.79 -9.09 -2.41
C THR A 89 -3.39 -7.61 -2.30
N PRO A 90 -4.04 -6.81 -1.41
CA PRO A 90 -3.53 -5.53 -0.94
C PRO A 90 -2.57 -5.66 0.27
N ASN A 91 -2.33 -6.86 0.78
CA ASN A 91 -1.53 -7.11 1.98
C ASN A 91 -0.03 -6.88 1.71
N LYS A 92 0.53 -5.80 2.27
CA LYS A 92 1.94 -5.42 2.07
C LYS A 92 2.94 -6.35 2.78
N LYS A 93 2.50 -7.10 3.80
CA LYS A 93 3.39 -7.76 4.77
C LYS A 93 4.42 -8.69 4.13
N ALA A 94 3.99 -9.55 3.21
CA ALA A 94 4.86 -10.50 2.52
C ALA A 94 5.91 -9.83 1.62
N PHE A 95 5.57 -8.64 1.10
CA PHE A 95 6.34 -7.93 0.09
C PHE A 95 7.30 -6.89 0.69
N SER A 96 7.01 -6.44 1.91
CA SER A 96 7.80 -5.47 2.65
C SER A 96 8.50 -6.07 3.88
N SER A 97 8.58 -7.39 4.03
CA SER A 97 9.35 -8.04 5.11
C SER A 97 10.83 -8.19 4.69
N ASN A 98 11.48 -9.31 5.02
CA ASN A 98 12.86 -9.57 4.62
C ASN A 98 12.99 -9.81 3.10
N LEU A 99 14.21 -9.65 2.58
CA LEU A 99 14.49 -9.78 1.15
C LEU A 99 14.42 -11.25 0.67
N GLU A 100 14.70 -12.21 1.56
CA GLU A 100 14.63 -13.64 1.24
C GLU A 100 13.19 -14.07 0.88
N LEU A 101 12.18 -13.64 1.64
CA LEU A 101 10.78 -13.93 1.38
C LEU A 101 10.35 -13.34 0.03
N TRP A 102 10.70 -12.09 -0.25
CA TRP A 102 10.47 -11.45 -1.54
C TRP A 102 11.04 -12.28 -2.70
N ASN A 103 12.32 -12.70 -2.59
CA ASN A 103 12.98 -13.48 -3.63
C ASN A 103 12.33 -14.86 -3.82
N LYS A 104 11.89 -15.51 -2.73
CA LYS A 104 11.18 -16.80 -2.81
C LYS A 104 9.82 -16.66 -3.49
N ILE A 105 9.05 -15.62 -3.16
CA ILE A 105 7.75 -15.31 -3.77
C ILE A 105 7.89 -15.16 -5.29
N PHE A 106 8.89 -14.42 -5.75
CA PHE A 106 9.09 -14.11 -7.18
C PHE A 106 10.15 -15.00 -7.85
N SER A 107 10.42 -16.20 -7.32
CA SER A 107 11.43 -17.13 -7.85
C SER A 107 11.10 -17.70 -9.23
N GLY A 108 9.83 -17.66 -9.67
CA GLY A 108 9.43 -17.99 -11.04
C GLY A 108 9.50 -19.47 -11.44
N LYS A 109 9.38 -20.41 -10.50
CA LYS A 109 9.30 -21.85 -10.85
C LYS A 109 8.05 -22.10 -11.72
N PRO A 110 8.10 -22.93 -12.79
CA PRO A 110 6.98 -23.10 -13.71
C PRO A 110 5.66 -23.61 -13.08
N SER A 111 5.74 -24.40 -12.01
CA SER A 111 4.57 -24.95 -11.30
C SER A 111 4.01 -24.02 -10.23
N ASN A 112 4.64 -22.88 -9.98
CA ASN A 112 4.23 -21.97 -8.93
C ASN A 112 3.00 -21.16 -9.33
N GLY A 113 2.14 -20.86 -8.35
CA GLY A 113 1.06 -19.91 -8.50
C GLY A 113 1.57 -18.50 -8.84
N LEU A 114 0.74 -17.72 -9.54
CA LEU A 114 1.03 -16.34 -9.89
C LEU A 114 0.82 -15.43 -8.68
N VAL A 115 1.62 -14.37 -8.55
CA VAL A 115 1.52 -13.43 -7.43
C VAL A 115 1.38 -12.00 -7.92
N TYR A 116 0.24 -11.42 -7.58
CA TYR A 116 -0.12 -10.04 -7.88
C TYR A 116 -0.49 -9.29 -6.61
N HIS A 117 -0.16 -8.00 -6.60
CA HIS A 117 -0.19 -7.18 -5.40
C HIS A 117 -0.29 -5.69 -5.73
N GLU A 118 -0.94 -5.33 -6.84
CA GLU A 118 -1.11 -3.94 -7.33
C GLU A 118 -1.59 -3.01 -6.21
N ALA A 119 -2.57 -3.48 -5.45
CA ALA A 119 -3.18 -2.75 -4.34
C ALA A 119 -2.27 -2.53 -3.11
N THR A 120 -1.05 -3.06 -3.10
CA THR A 120 -0.08 -2.78 -2.03
C THR A 120 0.48 -1.37 -2.12
N VAL A 121 0.53 -0.76 -3.32
CA VAL A 121 1.06 0.58 -3.53
C VAL A 121 0.11 1.38 -4.43
N GLY A 122 -0.55 2.39 -3.87
CA GLY A 122 -1.44 3.28 -4.62
C GLY A 122 -2.85 2.73 -4.87
N ALA A 123 -3.30 1.74 -4.08
CA ALA A 123 -4.64 1.17 -4.18
C ALA A 123 -4.96 0.66 -5.61
N GLY A 124 -5.93 1.25 -6.31
CA GLY A 124 -6.30 0.84 -7.67
C GLY A 124 -5.43 1.44 -8.78
N LEU A 125 -4.47 2.30 -8.46
CA LEU A 125 -3.63 2.94 -9.47
C LEU A 125 -2.70 1.90 -10.13
N PRO A 126 -2.48 1.99 -11.46
CA PRO A 126 -1.64 1.05 -12.19
C PRO A 126 -0.15 1.36 -11.97
N ILE A 127 0.39 1.08 -10.78
CA ILE A 127 1.76 1.45 -10.40
C ILE A 127 2.71 0.28 -10.60
N ILE A 128 2.44 -0.83 -9.94
CA ILE A 128 3.29 -2.02 -9.93
C ILE A 128 3.29 -2.70 -11.29
N GLY A 129 2.12 -2.85 -11.92
CA GLY A 129 2.01 -3.39 -13.27
C GLY A 129 2.86 -2.60 -14.26
N THR A 130 2.66 -1.27 -14.31
CA THR A 130 3.43 -0.38 -15.18
C THR A 130 4.93 -0.43 -14.88
N LEU A 131 5.34 -0.40 -13.61
CA LEU A 131 6.75 -0.48 -13.24
C LEU A 131 7.38 -1.81 -13.67
N ARG A 132 6.66 -2.93 -13.50
CA ARG A 132 7.12 -4.25 -13.96
C ARG A 132 7.26 -4.30 -15.47
N ASP A 133 6.31 -3.77 -16.23
CA ASP A 133 6.34 -3.76 -17.69
C ASP A 133 7.54 -2.95 -18.22
N LEU A 134 7.80 -1.78 -17.64
CA LEU A 134 8.98 -0.98 -17.97
C LEU A 134 10.27 -1.80 -17.81
N ILE A 135 10.43 -2.47 -16.67
CA ILE A 135 11.64 -3.24 -16.35
C ILE A 135 11.75 -4.49 -17.23
N GLN A 136 10.66 -5.23 -17.44
CA GLN A 136 10.65 -6.45 -18.26
C GLN A 136 10.99 -6.17 -19.72
N THR A 137 10.59 -5.01 -20.25
CA THR A 137 10.95 -4.58 -21.61
C THR A 137 12.38 -4.01 -21.71
N GLY A 138 13.15 -4.07 -20.62
CA GLY A 138 14.56 -3.66 -20.56
C GLY A 138 14.78 -2.17 -20.33
N ASP A 139 13.77 -1.42 -19.86
CA ASP A 139 13.98 -0.07 -19.35
C ASP A 139 14.64 -0.12 -17.97
N LYS A 140 15.29 0.97 -17.56
CA LYS A 140 15.95 1.09 -16.26
C LYS A 140 15.44 2.31 -15.51
N VAL A 141 14.98 2.06 -14.30
CA VAL A 141 14.54 3.12 -13.39
C VAL A 141 15.75 3.96 -12.99
N VAL A 142 15.60 5.28 -13.11
CA VAL A 142 16.57 6.28 -12.62
C VAL A 142 16.14 6.79 -11.27
N LYS A 143 14.85 7.15 -11.14
CA LYS A 143 14.30 7.74 -9.94
C LYS A 143 12.82 7.39 -9.79
N ILE A 144 12.41 7.07 -8.57
CA ILE A 144 11.01 7.01 -8.17
C ILE A 144 10.82 7.99 -7.02
N GLU A 145 9.81 8.82 -7.11
CA GLU A 145 9.36 9.68 -6.01
C GLU A 145 7.84 9.57 -5.90
N GLY A 146 7.29 9.65 -4.70
CA GLY A 146 5.83 9.66 -4.57
C GLY A 146 5.33 9.94 -3.19
N ILE A 147 4.07 10.37 -3.14
CA ILE A 147 3.28 10.51 -1.93
C ILE A 147 2.38 9.29 -1.84
N PHE A 148 2.67 8.44 -0.85
CA PHE A 148 2.08 7.11 -0.75
C PHE A 148 1.10 6.95 0.41
N SER A 149 0.91 7.98 1.24
CA SER A 149 -0.07 7.99 2.34
C SER A 149 -1.12 9.06 2.09
N GLY A 150 -2.39 8.65 2.04
CA GLY A 150 -3.52 9.58 1.87
C GLY A 150 -3.64 10.55 3.06
N THR A 151 -3.42 10.05 4.28
CA THR A 151 -3.39 10.85 5.51
C THR A 151 -2.33 11.93 5.45
N LEU A 152 -1.08 11.55 5.13
CA LEU A 152 0.04 12.49 5.05
C LEU A 152 -0.09 13.41 3.83
N SER A 153 -0.65 12.94 2.72
CA SER A 153 -0.99 13.77 1.57
C SER A 153 -1.94 14.89 1.99
N TYR A 154 -3.07 14.55 2.63
CA TYR A 154 -4.02 15.52 3.15
C TYR A 154 -3.36 16.52 4.10
N ILE A 155 -2.62 16.03 5.09
CA ILE A 155 -1.97 16.90 6.07
C ILE A 155 -1.03 17.91 5.40
N PHE A 156 -0.15 17.47 4.49
CA PHE A 156 0.80 18.37 3.84
C PHE A 156 0.16 19.26 2.77
N ASN A 157 -0.89 18.81 2.09
CA ASN A 157 -1.65 19.61 1.13
C ASN A 157 -2.37 20.79 1.82
N GLU A 158 -2.86 20.60 3.04
CA GLU A 158 -3.47 21.67 3.84
C GLU A 158 -2.40 22.51 4.57
N PHE A 159 -1.36 21.86 5.12
CA PHE A 159 -0.33 22.52 5.91
C PHE A 159 0.58 23.42 5.07
N SER A 160 1.02 22.96 3.89
CA SER A 160 1.99 23.65 3.05
C SER A 160 1.44 23.85 1.63
N THR A 161 1.02 25.09 1.36
CA THR A 161 0.44 25.50 0.08
C THR A 161 1.29 26.57 -0.60
N PRO A 162 1.16 26.77 -1.93
CA PRO A 162 1.79 27.90 -2.61
C PRO A 162 1.35 29.27 -2.07
N ALA A 163 0.10 29.37 -1.59
CA ALA A 163 -0.35 30.55 -0.85
C ALA A 163 0.17 30.51 0.60
N ALA A 164 0.71 31.63 1.09
CA ALA A 164 1.11 31.74 2.48
C ALA A 164 -0.10 31.56 3.41
N ASN A 165 0.09 30.77 4.47
CA ASN A 165 -0.92 30.55 5.50
C ASN A 165 -0.25 30.24 6.84
N ASP A 166 -0.89 30.58 7.95
CA ASP A 166 -0.38 30.39 9.31
C ASP A 166 -0.95 29.14 10.01
N ILE A 167 -1.44 28.16 9.24
CA ILE A 167 -1.96 26.93 9.84
C ILE A 167 -0.80 26.13 10.47
N SER A 168 -1.02 25.66 11.70
CA SER A 168 -0.05 24.83 12.41
C SER A 168 -0.26 23.35 12.08
N PHE A 169 0.82 22.55 12.15
CA PHE A 169 0.79 21.14 11.79
C PHE A 169 -0.19 20.36 12.68
N SER A 170 -0.11 20.56 14.00
CA SER A 170 -0.98 19.94 14.99
C SER A 170 -2.46 20.22 14.73
N LYS A 171 -2.80 21.43 14.27
CA LYS A 171 -4.18 21.81 13.92
C LYS A 171 -4.68 21.02 12.71
N VAL A 172 -3.85 20.83 11.69
CA VAL A 172 -4.21 20.02 10.52
C VAL A 172 -4.39 18.56 10.90
N VAL A 173 -3.47 17.98 11.69
CA VAL A 173 -3.61 16.60 12.20
C VAL A 173 -4.91 16.43 12.98
N LYS A 174 -5.28 17.40 13.83
CA LYS A 174 -6.54 17.39 14.58
C LYS A 174 -7.76 17.41 13.67
N VAL A 175 -7.73 18.20 12.59
CA VAL A 175 -8.79 18.22 11.59
C VAL A 175 -8.87 16.89 10.85
N ALA A 176 -7.73 16.33 10.42
CA ALA A 176 -7.67 15.02 9.77
C ALA A 176 -8.29 13.92 10.66
N LYS A 177 -7.93 13.88 11.95
CA LYS A 177 -8.52 12.94 12.93
C LYS A 177 -10.03 13.12 13.04
N LYS A 178 -10.52 14.36 13.12
CA LYS A 178 -11.96 14.66 13.21
C LYS A 178 -12.73 14.23 11.96
N LEU A 179 -12.11 14.33 10.79
CA LEU A 179 -12.69 13.91 9.51
C LEU A 179 -12.60 12.40 9.28
N GLY A 180 -11.93 11.65 10.15
CA GLY A 180 -11.71 10.21 9.99
C GLY A 180 -10.68 9.88 8.91
N TYR A 181 -9.77 10.81 8.60
CA TYR A 181 -8.69 10.60 7.63
C TYR A 181 -7.44 9.99 8.23
N THR A 182 -7.36 9.84 9.55
CA THR A 182 -6.27 9.17 10.26
C THR A 182 -6.73 7.82 10.79
N GLU A 183 -5.78 6.97 11.14
CA GLU A 183 -6.02 5.86 12.07
C GLU A 183 -6.56 6.37 13.43
N PRO A 184 -7.16 5.51 14.27
CA PRO A 184 -7.66 5.90 15.60
C PRO A 184 -6.60 6.62 16.44
N ASP A 185 -5.35 6.18 16.30
CA ASP A 185 -4.16 6.88 16.79
C ASP A 185 -3.37 7.46 15.60
N PRO A 186 -3.32 8.79 15.42
CA PRO A 186 -2.60 9.41 14.30
C PRO A 186 -1.11 9.07 14.24
N ARG A 187 -0.51 8.58 15.33
CA ARG A 187 0.88 8.11 15.33
C ARG A 187 1.12 6.96 14.37
N ASP A 188 0.10 6.15 14.09
CA ASP A 188 0.21 5.05 13.14
C ASP A 188 0.43 5.54 11.69
N ASP A 189 -0.08 6.73 11.35
CA ASP A 189 0.19 7.43 10.10
C ASP A 189 1.52 8.21 10.14
N LEU A 190 1.74 8.97 11.23
CA LEU A 190 2.84 9.93 11.36
C LEU A 190 4.22 9.28 11.50
N ASN A 191 4.31 8.00 11.88
CA ASN A 191 5.58 7.29 11.98
C ASN A 191 6.24 6.99 10.61
N GLY A 192 5.50 7.11 9.50
CA GLY A 192 6.02 6.88 8.14
C GLY A 192 6.20 5.41 7.73
N LEU A 193 5.88 4.44 8.58
CA LEU A 193 6.09 3.01 8.34
C LEU A 193 5.25 2.47 7.17
N ASP A 194 4.02 2.95 6.99
CA ASP A 194 3.21 2.57 5.82
C ASP A 194 3.86 3.02 4.51
N VAL A 195 4.40 4.24 4.47
CA VAL A 195 5.15 4.78 3.33
C VAL A 195 6.43 3.98 3.13
N ALA A 196 7.18 3.68 4.19
CA ALA A 196 8.39 2.88 4.13
C ALA A 196 8.14 1.48 3.54
N ARG A 197 7.05 0.80 3.93
CA ARG A 197 6.67 -0.50 3.34
C ARG A 197 6.41 -0.40 1.84
N LYS A 198 5.70 0.64 1.39
CA LYS A 198 5.41 0.88 -0.03
C LYS A 198 6.68 1.19 -0.83
N VAL A 199 7.58 1.99 -0.27
CA VAL A 199 8.88 2.28 -0.87
C VAL A 199 9.77 1.04 -0.96
N THR A 200 9.79 0.18 0.07
CA THR A 200 10.49 -1.12 0.02
C THR A 200 10.03 -1.95 -1.18
N ILE A 201 8.71 -2.02 -1.41
CA ILE A 201 8.14 -2.77 -2.53
C ILE A 201 8.59 -2.16 -3.86
N LEU A 202 8.42 -0.84 -4.05
CA LEU A 202 8.81 -0.15 -5.28
C LEU A 202 10.31 -0.26 -5.57
N ALA A 203 11.15 -0.07 -4.54
CA ALA A 203 12.60 -0.19 -4.65
C ALA A 203 13.00 -1.61 -5.10
N ARG A 204 12.41 -2.64 -4.50
CA ARG A 204 12.66 -4.04 -4.88
C ARG A 204 12.24 -4.35 -6.31
N ILE A 205 11.07 -3.86 -6.74
CA ILE A 205 10.62 -4.00 -8.13
C ILE A 205 11.64 -3.32 -9.06
N ALA A 206 12.06 -2.10 -8.73
CA ALA A 206 13.00 -1.31 -9.53
C ALA A 206 14.41 -1.92 -9.61
N GLY A 207 14.76 -2.86 -8.74
CA GLY A 207 16.06 -3.56 -8.73
C GLY A 207 16.95 -3.24 -7.52
N PHE A 208 16.52 -2.41 -6.57
CA PHE A 208 17.20 -2.22 -5.29
C PHE A 208 16.97 -3.40 -4.35
N LYS A 209 18.06 -3.88 -3.74
CA LYS A 209 18.01 -4.97 -2.75
C LYS A 209 17.77 -4.42 -1.34
N VAL A 210 16.61 -3.80 -1.11
CA VAL A 210 16.22 -3.30 0.21
C VAL A 210 15.94 -4.47 1.15
N GLU A 211 16.61 -4.50 2.31
CA GLU A 211 16.48 -5.60 3.28
C GLU A 211 15.16 -5.54 4.04
N SER A 212 14.78 -4.36 4.52
CA SER A 212 13.54 -4.16 5.27
C SER A 212 13.09 -2.69 5.22
N PRO A 213 11.86 -2.36 5.66
CA PRO A 213 11.39 -0.99 5.80
C PRO A 213 12.18 -0.16 6.82
N SER A 214 13.02 -0.80 7.64
CA SER A 214 13.90 -0.16 8.61
C SER A 214 15.36 -0.13 8.18
N SER A 215 15.70 -0.63 6.98
CA SER A 215 17.08 -0.68 6.48
C SER A 215 17.53 0.58 5.73
N PHE A 216 16.73 1.64 5.76
CA PHE A 216 17.00 2.92 5.10
C PHE A 216 16.39 4.09 5.91
N PRO A 217 16.80 5.35 5.67
CA PRO A 217 16.29 6.49 6.42
C PRO A 217 14.78 6.68 6.26
N VAL A 218 14.07 6.69 7.39
CA VAL A 218 12.64 7.00 7.48
C VAL A 218 12.46 8.10 8.53
N GLN A 219 12.05 9.29 8.10
CA GLN A 219 11.75 10.39 9.01
C GLN A 219 10.36 10.19 9.63
N SER A 220 10.32 9.97 10.94
CA SER A 220 9.08 10.03 11.71
C SER A 220 8.64 11.49 11.90
N LEU A 221 7.34 11.74 11.81
CA LEU A 221 6.71 13.03 12.15
C LEU A 221 6.22 13.07 13.60
N ILE A 222 6.44 12.00 14.37
CA ILE A 222 6.15 11.96 15.80
C ILE A 222 7.31 12.65 16.53
N PRO A 223 7.09 13.74 17.28
CA PRO A 223 8.13 14.33 18.10
C PRO A 223 8.67 13.29 19.10
N SER A 224 9.99 13.16 19.24
CA SER A 224 10.59 12.09 20.07
C SER A 224 10.12 12.09 21.52
N ALA A 225 9.77 13.25 22.07
CA ALA A 225 9.21 13.38 23.42
C ALA A 225 7.81 12.78 23.57
N LEU A 226 7.10 12.53 22.47
CA LEU A 226 5.73 12.01 22.44
C LEU A 226 5.62 10.55 21.99
N GLU A 227 6.72 9.91 21.55
CA GLU A 227 6.72 8.51 21.11
C GLU A 227 6.25 7.55 22.22
N GLY A 228 6.69 7.78 23.46
CA GLY A 228 6.37 6.95 24.62
C GLY A 228 5.03 7.24 25.31
N VAL A 229 4.27 8.23 24.84
CA VAL A 229 2.95 8.57 25.41
C VAL A 229 1.99 7.41 25.21
N LYS A 230 1.17 7.06 26.21
CA LYS A 230 0.30 5.88 26.10
C LYS A 230 -1.00 6.16 25.34
N SER A 231 -1.59 7.34 25.56
CA SER A 231 -2.90 7.68 25.01
C SER A 231 -2.79 8.51 23.73
N ALA A 232 -3.56 8.13 22.71
CA ALA A 232 -3.73 8.91 21.49
C ALA A 232 -4.25 10.33 21.77
N ASP A 233 -5.09 10.51 22.81
CA ASP A 233 -5.62 11.82 23.17
C ASP A 233 -4.59 12.69 23.86
N GLU A 234 -3.74 12.09 24.70
CA GLU A 234 -2.60 12.80 25.31
C GLU A 234 -1.59 13.23 24.24
N PHE A 235 -1.30 12.36 23.26
CA PHE A 235 -0.49 12.69 22.10
C PHE A 235 -1.05 13.93 21.36
N MET A 236 -2.35 13.91 21.06
CA MET A 236 -3.00 15.02 20.35
C MET A 236 -3.05 16.33 21.14
N GLN A 237 -3.07 16.26 22.48
CA GLN A 237 -3.03 17.45 23.34
C GLN A 237 -1.66 18.10 23.38
N LYS A 238 -0.58 17.29 23.35
CA LYS A 238 0.81 17.77 23.44
C LYS A 238 1.46 18.09 22.10
N LEU A 239 0.94 17.54 20.98
CA LEU A 239 1.48 17.78 19.64
C LEU A 239 1.66 19.29 19.29
N PRO A 240 0.78 20.23 19.69
CA PRO A 240 0.96 21.65 19.44
C PRO A 240 2.25 22.25 20.03
N GLU A 241 2.83 21.64 21.08
CA GLU A 241 4.09 22.09 21.70
C GLU A 241 5.31 21.96 20.75
N TYR A 242 5.15 21.27 19.62
CA TYR A 242 6.21 20.96 18.66
C TYR A 242 5.94 21.55 17.26
N ASP A 243 4.97 22.45 17.11
CA ASP A 243 4.63 23.05 15.81
C ASP A 243 5.74 23.94 15.22
N ASP A 244 6.62 24.48 16.08
CA ASP A 244 7.62 25.47 15.68
C ASP A 244 8.64 24.94 14.66
N GLU A 245 9.06 23.67 14.79
CA GLU A 245 10.05 23.07 13.89
C GLU A 245 9.52 22.97 12.45
N LEU A 246 8.32 22.42 12.27
CA LEU A 246 7.69 22.30 10.96
C LEU A 246 7.25 23.64 10.41
N LYS A 247 6.89 24.60 11.28
CA LYS A 247 6.60 25.97 10.87
C LYS A 247 7.84 26.63 10.27
N GLN A 248 8.99 26.55 10.94
CA GLN A 248 10.25 27.09 10.42
C GLN A 248 10.62 26.44 9.09
N LEU A 249 10.53 25.12 8.99
CA LEU A 249 10.80 24.39 7.75
C LEU A 249 9.87 24.82 6.59
N LYS A 250 8.59 25.07 6.89
CA LYS A 250 7.60 25.56 5.92
C LYS A 250 7.93 26.98 5.46
N GLU A 251 8.30 27.87 6.38
CA GLU A 251 8.71 29.25 6.06
C GLU A 251 9.99 29.28 5.20
N GLU A 252 10.95 28.40 5.48
CA GLU A 252 12.15 28.23 4.65
C GLU A 252 11.82 27.76 3.24
N ALA A 253 10.95 26.75 3.10
CA ALA A 253 10.52 26.28 1.79
C ALA A 253 9.78 27.39 1.01
N ALA A 254 8.96 28.19 1.67
CA ALA A 254 8.25 29.30 1.04
C ALA A 254 9.21 30.38 0.51
N LYS A 255 10.32 30.67 1.20
CA LYS A 255 11.37 31.59 0.70
C LYS A 255 12.00 31.11 -0.61
N GLU A 256 11.97 29.81 -0.86
CA GLU A 256 12.46 29.18 -2.09
C GLU A 256 11.37 28.99 -3.17
N ASN A 257 10.13 29.49 -2.94
CA ASN A 257 8.95 29.18 -3.77
C ASN A 257 8.63 27.68 -3.85
N LYS A 258 8.78 26.98 -2.72
CA LYS A 258 8.53 25.54 -2.58
C LYS A 258 7.49 25.24 -1.50
N VAL A 259 6.86 24.07 -1.63
CA VAL A 259 6.01 23.45 -0.61
C VAL A 259 6.70 22.23 -0.01
N LEU A 260 6.28 21.86 1.20
CA LEU A 260 6.69 20.63 1.87
C LEU A 260 5.75 19.48 1.48
N ARG A 261 6.31 18.31 1.20
CA ARG A 261 5.55 17.07 1.02
C ARG A 261 6.25 15.91 1.70
N PHE A 262 5.46 14.97 2.24
CA PHE A 262 6.00 13.73 2.79
C PHE A 262 6.05 12.67 1.69
N VAL A 263 7.26 12.27 1.29
CA VAL A 263 7.49 11.43 0.12
C VAL A 263 8.30 10.20 0.45
N GLY A 264 8.11 9.17 -0.36
CA GLY A 264 9.06 8.08 -0.52
C GLY A 264 9.89 8.29 -1.77
N LYS A 265 11.20 7.98 -1.69
CA LYS A 265 12.16 8.18 -2.78
C LYS A 265 13.04 6.96 -2.98
N VAL A 266 13.31 6.64 -4.24
CA VAL A 266 14.29 5.67 -4.73
C VAL A 266 15.12 6.37 -5.80
N ASP A 267 16.42 6.51 -5.61
CA ASP A 267 17.33 7.27 -6.46
C ASP A 267 18.54 6.39 -6.81
N PHE A 268 18.56 5.88 -8.03
CA PHE A 268 19.61 4.98 -8.50
C PHE A 268 20.96 5.68 -8.64
N PRO A 269 21.08 6.87 -9.28
CA PRO A 269 22.35 7.58 -9.38
C PRO A 269 23.01 7.82 -8.01
N SER A 270 22.22 8.15 -7.00
CA SER A 270 22.73 8.45 -5.66
C SER A 270 22.80 7.24 -4.73
N ASN A 271 22.29 6.07 -5.17
CA ASN A 271 22.12 4.87 -4.36
C ASN A 271 21.33 5.11 -3.05
N VAL A 272 20.26 5.91 -3.12
CA VAL A 272 19.45 6.30 -1.95
C VAL A 272 18.03 5.73 -2.03
N VAL A 273 17.58 5.15 -0.92
CA VAL A 273 16.17 4.89 -0.64
C VAL A 273 15.84 5.67 0.64
N SER A 274 14.77 6.45 0.65
CA SER A 274 14.40 7.25 1.83
C SER A 274 12.90 7.54 1.90
N VAL A 275 12.44 7.89 3.10
CA VAL A 275 11.11 8.43 3.36
C VAL A 275 11.25 9.66 4.25
N GLY A 276 10.60 10.76 3.89
CA GLY A 276 10.61 11.96 4.70
C GLY A 276 10.04 13.19 4.01
N ILE A 277 10.24 14.34 4.63
CA ILE A 277 9.83 15.64 4.10
C ILE A 277 10.81 16.07 3.03
N GLU A 278 10.29 16.42 1.86
CA GLU A 278 11.04 17.03 0.76
C GLU A 278 10.37 18.33 0.32
N LYS A 279 11.17 19.21 -0.28
CA LYS A 279 10.72 20.50 -0.81
C LYS A 279 10.48 20.39 -2.33
N TYR A 280 9.32 20.83 -2.79
CA TYR A 280 8.96 20.82 -4.22
C TYR A 280 8.55 22.21 -4.70
N ASP A 281 9.01 22.61 -5.88
CA ASP A 281 8.60 23.88 -6.50
C ASP A 281 7.08 23.96 -6.67
N TYR A 282 6.51 25.17 -6.62
CA TYR A 282 5.06 25.36 -6.78
C TYR A 282 4.49 24.84 -8.12
N SER A 283 5.32 24.74 -9.15
CA SER A 283 4.96 24.18 -10.45
C SER A 283 5.06 22.65 -10.52
N HIS A 284 5.66 22.00 -9.52
CA HIS A 284 5.81 20.55 -9.50
C HIS A 284 4.45 19.87 -9.30
N PRO A 285 4.16 18.72 -9.96
CA PRO A 285 2.88 18.02 -9.82
C PRO A 285 2.49 17.69 -8.37
N PHE A 286 3.47 17.47 -7.49
CA PHE A 286 3.22 17.18 -6.07
C PHE A 286 2.68 18.39 -5.30
N ALA A 287 2.90 19.61 -5.79
CA ALA A 287 2.38 20.83 -5.18
C ALA A 287 0.89 21.06 -5.50
N SER A 288 0.36 20.42 -6.55
CA SER A 288 -1.02 20.62 -7.03
C SER A 288 -2.03 19.56 -6.60
N LEU A 289 -1.63 18.61 -5.76
CA LEU A 289 -2.52 17.56 -5.27
C LEU A 289 -3.67 18.14 -4.45
N LYS A 290 -4.82 17.46 -4.49
CA LYS A 290 -6.01 17.83 -3.71
C LYS A 290 -6.39 16.68 -2.79
N GLY A 291 -6.89 17.03 -1.60
CA GLY A 291 -7.36 16.06 -0.63
C GLY A 291 -6.29 15.03 -0.27
N SER A 292 -6.64 13.76 -0.38
CA SER A 292 -5.82 12.60 -0.02
C SER A 292 -5.27 11.83 -1.23
N ASP A 293 -5.17 12.48 -2.39
CA ASP A 293 -4.59 11.86 -3.59
C ASP A 293 -3.16 11.37 -3.32
N ASN A 294 -2.87 10.17 -3.81
CA ASN A 294 -1.51 9.69 -3.95
C ASN A 294 -0.99 10.07 -5.34
N VAL A 295 0.33 10.19 -5.43
CA VAL A 295 1.01 10.43 -6.69
C VAL A 295 2.34 9.71 -6.70
N ILE A 296 2.71 9.18 -7.86
CA ILE A 296 4.05 8.65 -8.10
C ILE A 296 4.61 9.27 -9.38
N SER A 297 5.89 9.59 -9.34
CA SER A 297 6.71 10.05 -10.44
C SER A 297 7.78 8.99 -10.69
N ILE A 298 7.80 8.43 -11.90
CA ILE A 298 8.75 7.39 -12.31
C ILE A 298 9.58 7.95 -13.47
N GLN A 299 10.86 8.15 -13.21
CA GLN A 299 11.84 8.53 -14.22
C GLN A 299 12.69 7.30 -14.60
N THR A 300 12.89 7.10 -15.90
CA THR A 300 13.68 5.99 -16.43
C THR A 300 14.66 6.49 -17.50
N GLU A 301 15.53 5.61 -18.01
CA GLU A 301 16.40 5.94 -19.15
C GLU A 301 15.58 6.31 -20.40
N ARG A 302 14.43 5.67 -20.62
CA ARG A 302 13.54 5.96 -21.77
C ARG A 302 12.58 7.12 -21.50
N TYR A 303 12.13 7.30 -20.25
CA TYR A 303 11.25 8.38 -19.82
C TYR A 303 12.04 9.45 -19.07
N THR A 304 12.74 10.28 -19.84
CA THR A 304 13.52 11.41 -19.30
C THR A 304 12.62 12.47 -18.65
N ASN A 305 11.43 12.71 -19.23
CA ASN A 305 10.30 13.33 -18.55
C ASN A 305 9.57 12.26 -17.74
N PRO A 306 9.41 12.44 -16.42
CA PRO A 306 8.84 11.39 -15.57
C PRO A 306 7.40 11.04 -15.94
N LEU A 307 7.08 9.75 -15.89
CA LEU A 307 5.70 9.28 -15.88
C LEU A 307 5.07 9.63 -14.53
N VAL A 308 3.99 10.40 -14.55
CA VAL A 308 3.23 10.76 -13.34
C VAL A 308 1.90 10.03 -13.33
N ILE A 309 1.64 9.28 -12.26
CA ILE A 309 0.38 8.58 -12.02
C ILE A 309 -0.20 9.15 -10.73
N GLN A 310 -1.41 9.70 -10.81
CA GLN A 310 -2.12 10.35 -9.69
C GLN A 310 -3.55 9.82 -9.57
N GLY A 311 -4.02 9.71 -8.33
CA GLY A 311 -5.43 9.55 -8.01
C GLY A 311 -5.62 9.09 -6.57
N ALA A 312 -6.83 8.62 -6.25
CA ALA A 312 -7.15 8.14 -4.91
C ALA A 312 -6.22 6.98 -4.51
N GLY A 313 -5.41 7.22 -3.47
CA GLY A 313 -4.44 6.24 -2.94
C GLY A 313 -4.97 5.35 -1.83
N ALA A 314 -6.23 5.56 -1.44
CA ALA A 314 -6.96 4.86 -0.40
C ALA A 314 -8.46 4.88 -0.72
N GLY A 315 -9.24 4.02 -0.07
CA GLY A 315 -10.68 3.86 -0.29
C GLY A 315 -11.05 2.41 -0.61
N SER A 316 -12.13 1.92 0.00
CA SER A 316 -12.54 0.52 -0.08
C SER A 316 -12.78 0.06 -1.51
N GLU A 317 -13.59 0.80 -2.27
CA GLU A 317 -13.97 0.46 -3.65
C GLU A 317 -12.76 0.47 -4.59
N VAL A 318 -11.95 1.54 -4.54
CA VAL A 318 -10.79 1.70 -5.44
C VAL A 318 -9.73 0.65 -5.15
N THR A 319 -9.50 0.32 -3.87
CA THR A 319 -8.55 -0.74 -3.48
C THR A 319 -9.06 -2.11 -3.92
N ALA A 320 -10.34 -2.41 -3.68
CA ALA A 320 -10.95 -3.67 -4.10
C ALA A 320 -10.93 -3.83 -5.63
N ALA A 321 -11.13 -2.75 -6.38
CA ALA A 321 -11.02 -2.75 -7.84
C ALA A 321 -9.59 -3.11 -8.29
N GLY A 322 -8.55 -2.60 -7.63
CA GLY A 322 -7.15 -2.98 -7.90
C GLY A 322 -6.89 -4.47 -7.66
N VAL A 323 -7.39 -5.01 -6.54
CA VAL A 323 -7.30 -6.45 -6.23
C VAL A 323 -8.06 -7.29 -7.27
N LEU A 324 -9.27 -6.87 -7.65
CA LEU A 324 -10.07 -7.55 -8.66
C LEU A 324 -9.40 -7.53 -10.04
N ALA A 325 -8.76 -6.42 -10.42
CA ALA A 325 -7.98 -6.34 -11.64
C ALA A 325 -6.84 -7.37 -11.65
N ASP A 326 -6.19 -7.58 -10.50
CA ASP A 326 -5.17 -8.62 -10.35
C ASP A 326 -5.74 -10.04 -10.43
N VAL A 327 -6.92 -10.30 -9.85
CA VAL A 327 -7.64 -11.57 -10.02
C VAL A 327 -7.93 -11.85 -11.50
N ILE A 328 -8.36 -10.83 -12.25
CA ILE A 328 -8.61 -10.96 -13.70
C ILE A 328 -7.32 -11.29 -14.45
N LYS A 329 -6.22 -10.54 -14.20
CA LYS A 329 -4.91 -10.79 -14.82
C LYS A 329 -4.40 -12.20 -14.52
N ILE A 330 -4.62 -12.70 -13.32
CA ILE A 330 -4.23 -14.08 -12.94
C ILE A 330 -5.07 -15.07 -13.73
N ALA A 331 -6.40 -14.92 -13.73
CA ALA A 331 -7.29 -15.89 -14.35
C ALA A 331 -7.10 -15.99 -15.87
N GLU A 332 -6.76 -14.89 -16.55
CA GLU A 332 -6.42 -14.89 -17.98
C GLU A 332 -5.11 -15.62 -18.31
N ARG A 333 -4.31 -15.96 -17.28
CA ARG A 333 -3.00 -16.63 -17.41
C ARG A 333 -2.97 -18.07 -16.89
N LEU A 334 -4.07 -18.56 -16.31
CA LEU A 334 -4.23 -19.94 -15.83
C LEU A 334 -4.83 -20.83 -16.93
#